data_AF-A0A8C1T3V1-F1
#
_entry.id   AF-A0A8C1T3V1-F1
#
_cell.length_a   1.000
_cell.length_b   1.000
_cell.length_c   1.000
_cell.angle_alpha   90.00
_cell.angle_beta   90.00
_cell.angle_gamma   90.00
#
_symmetry.space_group_name_H-M   'P 1'
#
loop_
_entity.id
_entity.type
_entity.pdbx_description
1 polymer ?
#
loop_
_entity_poly.entity_id
_entity_poly.type
_entity_poly.pdbx_seq_one_letter_code
_entity_poly.pdbx_strand_id
1 'polypeptide(L)'
;MAANTVKESKTNREVVLGFLEEAESWQLLSNQFPSKVGGRPAWLSQADLPTVSELQCEKCKLPTVFLLQVYAPITEYDRSFHRTLFVFCCKTPACYTRNDNTCFKVYRCQLPRKNDFYPFDPPPEEKPEQLVNEHQVLDSGLKLCRLCGCLGQKACSRCHSVTYCCKEHQTIDWKNRHKKECNIESSQSSEEPSSFLFPEWELVTDPDELPAKDEELHEAHSLDQESMACLNNGLEDSELESMALHETQDSKVFQKFKKRIANEPQQVLRYCKEGSPLWVSAEHVPREEDVPECPCGAKRVFEFQVEDDGDTGRHIVGRGGYPNLKGVVECDAAIMEGVPGRFGAVAALRGIAQPCRVARKVMEKSPHSLLVGEGAEAFAQELGFTSEPNANMLSDHSATAYRVL
;
A
#
# COMPACT_ATOMS: atom_id res chain seq x y z
N MET A 1 -38.69 28.42 -21.16
CA MET A 1 -38.42 27.01 -21.50
C MET A 1 -37.22 26.59 -20.67
N ALA A 2 -37.47 25.79 -19.63
CA ALA A 2 -36.48 25.46 -18.62
C ALA A 2 -35.44 24.48 -19.19
N ALA A 3 -34.17 24.75 -18.91
CA ALA A 3 -33.06 23.85 -19.16
C ALA A 3 -33.16 22.67 -18.20
N ASN A 4 -33.34 21.46 -18.74
CA ASN A 4 -33.23 20.22 -17.98
C ASN A 4 -31.75 19.90 -17.79
N THR A 5 -31.21 20.30 -16.65
CA THR A 5 -29.95 19.80 -16.12
C THR A 5 -30.17 18.34 -15.70
N VAL A 6 -29.66 17.41 -16.49
CA VAL A 6 -29.59 16.00 -16.10
C VAL A 6 -28.61 15.92 -14.94
N LYS A 7 -29.14 15.74 -13.71
CA LYS A 7 -28.33 15.31 -12.57
C LYS A 7 -27.77 13.94 -12.92
N GLU A 8 -26.47 13.87 -13.19
CA GLU A 8 -25.75 12.59 -13.26
C GLU A 8 -25.92 11.91 -11.90
N SER A 9 -26.66 10.80 -11.88
CA SER A 9 -26.75 9.96 -10.69
C SER A 9 -25.38 9.32 -10.47
N LYS A 10 -24.69 9.65 -9.36
CA LYS A 10 -23.59 8.84 -8.85
C LYS A 10 -24.15 7.44 -8.60
N THR A 11 -23.96 6.53 -9.55
CA THR A 11 -24.20 5.11 -9.32
C THR A 11 -23.27 4.69 -8.19
N ASN A 12 -23.85 4.20 -7.10
CA ASN A 12 -23.11 3.65 -5.96
C ASN A 12 -22.32 2.43 -6.45
N ARG A 13 -21.04 2.62 -6.80
CA ARG A 13 -20.17 1.57 -7.33
C ARG A 13 -19.58 0.79 -6.16
N GLU A 14 -19.55 -0.53 -6.30
CA GLU A 14 -19.00 -1.43 -5.29
C GLU A 14 -17.49 -1.23 -5.17
N VAL A 15 -17.01 -1.09 -3.93
CA VAL A 15 -15.58 -1.04 -3.61
C VAL A 15 -15.16 -2.45 -3.23
N VAL A 16 -14.04 -2.89 -3.77
CA VAL A 16 -13.45 -4.19 -3.47
C VAL A 16 -12.14 -3.96 -2.71
N LEU A 17 -11.99 -4.57 -1.55
CA LEU A 17 -10.79 -4.53 -0.72
C LEU A 17 -9.86 -5.68 -1.10
N GLY A 18 -8.55 -5.47 -1.00
CA GLY A 18 -7.57 -6.50 -1.26
C GLY A 18 -6.68 -6.79 -0.05
N PHE A 19 -6.36 -8.06 0.14
CA PHE A 19 -5.58 -8.61 1.26
C PHE A 19 -4.45 -9.51 0.75
N LEU A 20 -3.41 -9.69 1.55
CA LEU A 20 -2.26 -10.52 1.17
C LEU A 20 -2.36 -11.90 1.81
N GLU A 21 -2.24 -12.94 0.98
CA GLU A 21 -2.20 -14.33 1.42
C GLU A 21 -0.98 -15.06 0.82
N GLU A 22 -0.53 -16.10 1.53
CA GLU A 22 0.46 -17.03 0.99
C GLU A 22 -0.18 -17.87 -0.12
N ALA A 23 0.49 -17.98 -1.25
CA ALA A 23 0.06 -18.82 -2.35
C ALA A 23 1.21 -19.66 -2.89
N GLU A 24 0.89 -20.82 -3.46
CA GLU A 24 1.88 -21.63 -4.14
C GLU A 24 2.34 -20.92 -5.42
N SER A 25 3.63 -20.98 -5.76
CA SER A 25 4.18 -20.24 -6.90
C SER A 25 3.49 -20.51 -8.25
N TRP A 26 2.83 -21.66 -8.41
CA TRP A 26 2.11 -21.99 -9.65
C TRP A 26 0.80 -21.22 -9.82
N GLN A 27 0.16 -20.80 -8.71
CA GLN A 27 -1.04 -19.95 -8.72
C GLN A 27 -0.71 -18.53 -9.18
N LEU A 28 0.56 -18.14 -9.08
CA LEU A 28 1.06 -16.80 -9.40
C LEU A 28 1.67 -16.70 -10.80
N LEU A 29 1.45 -17.70 -11.66
CA LEU A 29 1.90 -17.72 -13.05
C LEU A 29 0.94 -16.97 -13.98
N SER A 30 1.42 -16.58 -15.16
CA SER A 30 0.67 -15.69 -16.06
C SER A 30 -0.63 -16.31 -16.57
N ASN A 31 -0.65 -17.64 -16.75
CA ASN A 31 -1.82 -18.42 -17.16
C ASN A 31 -2.92 -18.52 -16.08
N GLN A 32 -2.62 -18.20 -14.83
CA GLN A 32 -3.59 -18.13 -13.72
C GLN A 32 -4.21 -16.73 -13.56
N PHE A 33 -3.78 -15.74 -14.34
CA PHE A 33 -4.24 -14.36 -14.26
C PHE A 33 -4.19 -13.76 -12.84
N PRO A 34 -3.06 -13.85 -12.12
CA PRO A 34 -3.01 -13.51 -10.71
C PRO A 34 -3.12 -12.01 -10.48
N SER A 35 -3.80 -11.66 -9.39
CA SER A 35 -3.52 -10.45 -8.64
C SER A 35 -2.46 -10.79 -7.58
N LYS A 36 -1.38 -10.03 -7.50
CA LYS A 36 -0.23 -10.37 -6.64
C LYS A 36 0.61 -9.15 -6.28
N VAL A 37 1.31 -9.25 -5.16
CA VAL A 37 2.33 -8.30 -4.73
C VAL A 37 3.70 -8.98 -4.79
N GLY A 38 4.69 -8.24 -5.27
CA GLY A 38 6.09 -8.63 -5.33
C GLY A 38 6.39 -9.85 -6.20
N GLY A 39 7.60 -10.39 -6.04
CA GLY A 39 8.15 -11.37 -6.96
C GLY A 39 8.41 -10.80 -8.35
N ARG A 40 8.11 -11.59 -9.40
CA ARG A 40 8.22 -11.16 -10.80
C ARG A 40 6.84 -10.85 -11.38
N PRO A 41 6.74 -9.94 -12.36
CA PRO A 41 5.48 -9.71 -13.05
C PRO A 41 5.05 -10.99 -13.79
N ALA A 42 3.80 -11.37 -13.62
CA ALA A 42 3.12 -12.38 -14.42
C ALA A 42 2.46 -11.68 -15.61
N TRP A 43 3.14 -11.69 -16.75
CA TRP A 43 2.79 -10.87 -17.92
C TRP A 43 1.55 -11.40 -18.62
N LEU A 44 0.51 -10.56 -18.71
CA LEU A 44 -0.70 -10.88 -19.46
C LEU A 44 -0.42 -10.99 -20.97
N SER A 45 0.17 -9.98 -21.59
CA SER A 45 0.60 -10.11 -22.99
C SER A 45 1.95 -10.83 -23.03
N GLN A 46 2.05 -11.87 -23.86
CA GLN A 46 3.34 -12.50 -24.15
C GLN A 46 4.08 -11.84 -25.34
N ALA A 47 3.64 -10.65 -25.74
CA ALA A 47 4.25 -9.80 -26.76
C ALA A 47 4.35 -8.34 -26.28
N ASP A 48 5.22 -7.56 -26.92
CA ASP A 48 5.37 -6.12 -26.70
C ASP A 48 5.58 -5.72 -25.24
N LEU A 49 6.39 -6.50 -24.52
CA LEU A 49 6.74 -6.22 -23.13
C LEU A 49 7.49 -4.89 -23.00
N PRO A 50 7.26 -4.11 -21.92
CA PRO A 50 7.97 -2.87 -21.69
C PRO A 50 9.49 -3.06 -21.70
N THR A 51 10.16 -2.17 -22.41
CA THR A 51 11.61 -2.11 -22.47
C THR A 51 12.21 -1.59 -21.16
N VAL A 52 13.51 -1.79 -20.97
CA VAL A 52 14.22 -1.26 -19.79
C VAL A 52 14.11 0.25 -19.70
N SER A 53 14.20 0.96 -20.82
CA SER A 53 14.09 2.42 -20.85
C SER A 53 12.72 2.91 -20.37
N GLU A 54 11.67 2.15 -20.64
CA GLU A 54 10.32 2.48 -20.17
C GLU A 54 10.17 2.20 -18.68
N LEU A 55 10.84 1.14 -18.18
CA LEU A 55 10.87 0.73 -16.77
C LEU A 55 12.06 1.33 -15.98
N GLN A 56 12.48 2.55 -16.30
CA GLN A 56 13.49 3.29 -15.53
C GLN A 56 12.85 4.38 -14.68
N CYS A 57 13.37 4.55 -13.45
CA CYS A 57 13.04 5.68 -12.61
C CYS A 57 13.48 6.97 -13.30
N GLU A 58 12.62 7.98 -13.36
CA GLU A 58 12.96 9.21 -14.09
C GLU A 58 14.02 10.04 -13.39
N LYS A 59 14.19 9.86 -12.07
CA LYS A 59 15.17 10.57 -11.24
C LYS A 59 16.56 9.94 -11.31
N CYS A 60 16.71 8.72 -10.80
CA CYS A 60 18.01 8.06 -10.70
C CYS A 60 18.41 7.27 -11.96
N LYS A 61 17.48 7.10 -12.92
CA LYS A 61 17.67 6.29 -14.15
C LYS A 61 17.98 4.82 -13.90
N LEU A 62 17.89 4.35 -12.65
CA LEU A 62 17.98 2.93 -12.32
C LEU A 62 16.66 2.22 -12.69
N PRO A 63 16.72 0.92 -13.02
CA PRO A 63 15.52 0.13 -13.28
C PRO A 63 14.57 0.14 -12.07
N THR A 64 13.27 0.27 -12.33
CA THR A 64 12.22 0.08 -11.32
C THR A 64 12.00 -1.41 -11.04
N VAL A 65 11.51 -1.70 -9.85
CA VAL A 65 11.17 -3.05 -9.38
C VAL A 65 9.67 -3.25 -9.46
N PHE A 66 9.24 -4.45 -9.85
CA PHE A 66 7.82 -4.82 -9.83
C PHE A 66 7.29 -4.77 -8.39
N LEU A 67 6.24 -3.99 -8.16
CA LEU A 67 5.60 -3.84 -6.86
C LEU A 67 4.37 -4.74 -6.76
N LEU A 68 3.42 -4.60 -7.68
CA LEU A 68 2.19 -5.39 -7.69
C LEU A 68 1.54 -5.42 -9.06
N GLN A 69 0.63 -6.37 -9.24
CA GLN A 69 -0.32 -6.38 -10.34
C GLN A 69 -1.73 -6.71 -9.86
N VAL A 70 -2.72 -6.16 -10.55
CA VAL A 70 -4.14 -6.41 -10.32
C VAL A 70 -4.77 -6.88 -11.62
N TYR A 71 -5.30 -8.09 -11.64
CA TYR A 71 -6.14 -8.58 -12.72
C TYR A 71 -7.59 -8.11 -12.51
N ALA A 72 -8.10 -7.35 -13.46
CA ALA A 72 -9.38 -6.66 -13.36
C ALA A 72 -10.13 -6.76 -14.71
N PRO A 73 -10.68 -7.94 -15.04
CA PRO A 73 -11.32 -8.19 -16.32
C PRO A 73 -12.57 -7.33 -16.51
N ILE A 74 -12.84 -6.96 -17.76
CA ILE A 74 -14.05 -6.22 -18.13
C ILE A 74 -14.94 -7.14 -18.97
N THR A 75 -15.86 -7.82 -18.29
CA THR A 75 -16.72 -8.87 -18.89
C THR A 75 -17.67 -8.35 -19.97
N GLU A 76 -17.96 -7.05 -19.96
CA GLU A 76 -18.84 -6.37 -20.92
C GLU A 76 -18.23 -6.19 -22.31
N TYR A 77 -16.89 -6.26 -22.45
CA TYR A 77 -16.19 -5.95 -23.70
C TYR A 77 -15.20 -7.03 -24.10
N ASP A 78 -15.60 -7.91 -25.01
CA ASP A 78 -14.76 -9.00 -25.54
C ASP A 78 -13.42 -8.53 -26.11
N ARG A 79 -13.34 -7.32 -26.68
CA ARG A 79 -12.11 -6.78 -27.27
C ARG A 79 -11.06 -6.37 -26.24
N SER A 80 -11.45 -6.19 -24.98
CA SER A 80 -10.59 -5.74 -23.89
C SER A 80 -10.92 -6.47 -22.59
N PHE A 81 -11.30 -7.74 -22.73
CA PHE A 81 -11.81 -8.58 -21.66
C PHE A 81 -10.75 -8.75 -20.57
N HIS A 82 -9.58 -9.28 -20.94
CA HIS A 82 -8.50 -9.47 -19.98
C HIS A 82 -7.81 -8.13 -19.80
N ARG A 83 -7.58 -7.78 -18.54
CA ARG A 83 -6.94 -6.52 -18.22
C ARG A 83 -6.15 -6.67 -16.94
N THR A 84 -4.87 -6.34 -17.02
CA THR A 84 -3.97 -6.36 -15.87
C THR A 84 -3.29 -5.01 -15.75
N LEU A 85 -3.27 -4.50 -14.53
CA LEU A 85 -2.59 -3.27 -14.15
C LEU A 85 -1.30 -3.66 -13.44
N PHE A 86 -0.17 -3.13 -13.89
CA PHE A 86 1.13 -3.38 -13.29
C PHE A 86 1.67 -2.10 -12.67
N VAL A 87 2.20 -2.20 -11.46
CA VAL A 87 2.85 -1.10 -10.76
C VAL A 87 4.30 -1.46 -10.51
N PHE A 88 5.20 -0.56 -10.87
CA PHE A 88 6.62 -0.64 -10.60
C PHE A 88 7.08 0.59 -9.82
N CYS A 89 8.05 0.43 -8.94
CA CYS A 89 8.58 1.51 -8.11
C CYS A 89 10.11 1.50 -8.03
N CYS A 90 10.70 2.65 -7.72
CA CYS A 90 12.13 2.78 -7.50
C CYS A 90 12.51 2.30 -6.09
N LYS A 91 13.59 1.52 -5.94
CA LYS A 91 14.11 1.15 -4.61
C LYS A 91 15.03 2.21 -3.97
N THR A 92 15.26 3.35 -4.61
CA THR A 92 16.15 4.41 -4.09
C THR A 92 15.36 5.38 -3.20
N PRO A 93 15.64 5.46 -1.88
CA PRO A 93 14.85 6.30 -0.95
C PRO A 93 14.84 7.79 -1.33
N ALA A 94 15.97 8.31 -1.79
CA ALA A 94 16.08 9.72 -2.23
C ALA A 94 15.22 10.08 -3.45
N CYS A 95 14.65 9.09 -4.16
CA CYS A 95 13.74 9.34 -5.28
C CYS A 95 12.30 9.64 -4.82
N TYR A 96 11.96 9.35 -3.56
CA TYR A 96 10.63 9.65 -3.01
C TYR A 96 10.63 11.07 -2.47
N THR A 97 9.98 11.98 -3.21
CA THR A 97 9.81 13.37 -2.80
C THR A 97 8.33 13.69 -2.75
N ARG A 98 7.97 14.71 -1.97
CA ARG A 98 6.58 15.14 -1.79
C ARG A 98 5.93 15.46 -3.14
N ASN A 99 4.71 14.93 -3.34
CA ASN A 99 3.86 15.17 -4.51
C ASN A 99 4.53 14.88 -5.86
N ASP A 100 5.33 13.82 -5.92
CA ASP A 100 6.06 13.42 -7.12
C ASP A 100 5.94 11.91 -7.34
N ASN A 101 5.40 11.53 -8.50
CA ASN A 101 5.17 10.14 -8.90
C ASN A 101 6.20 9.61 -9.92
N THR A 102 7.23 10.38 -10.26
CA THR A 102 8.20 10.03 -11.31
C THR A 102 9.12 8.84 -10.96
N CYS A 103 9.09 8.39 -9.70
CA CYS A 103 9.73 7.17 -9.23
C CYS A 103 8.85 5.91 -9.39
N PHE A 104 7.59 6.06 -9.82
CA PHE A 104 6.67 4.98 -10.14
C PHE A 104 6.46 4.87 -11.64
N LYS A 105 6.16 3.65 -12.10
CA LYS A 105 5.68 3.37 -13.45
C LYS A 105 4.46 2.47 -13.38
N VAL A 106 3.41 2.85 -14.08
CA VAL A 106 2.15 2.10 -14.10
C VAL A 106 1.81 1.75 -15.55
N TYR A 107 1.54 0.47 -15.79
CA TYR A 107 1.17 -0.04 -17.11
C TYR A 107 -0.17 -0.72 -17.05
N ARG A 108 -0.93 -0.56 -18.13
CA ARG A 108 -2.16 -1.30 -18.37
C ARG A 108 -1.94 -2.20 -19.57
N CYS A 109 -2.11 -3.50 -19.37
CA CYS A 109 -2.14 -4.48 -20.44
C CYS A 109 -3.59 -4.92 -20.67
N GLN A 110 -4.00 -5.06 -21.93
CA GLN A 110 -5.33 -5.53 -22.29
C GLN A 110 -5.24 -6.55 -23.41
N LEU A 111 -6.05 -7.61 -23.32
CA LEU A 111 -6.22 -8.60 -24.37
C LEU A 111 -7.71 -8.87 -24.60
N PRO A 112 -8.09 -9.20 -25.85
CA PRO A 112 -9.41 -9.72 -26.11
C PRO A 112 -9.63 -11.08 -25.44
N ARG A 113 -10.89 -11.43 -25.17
CA ARG A 113 -11.26 -12.73 -24.58
C ARG A 113 -10.73 -13.90 -25.41
N LYS A 114 -10.86 -13.80 -26.73
CA LYS A 114 -10.21 -14.70 -27.68
C LYS A 114 -8.88 -14.09 -28.11
N ASN A 115 -7.79 -14.66 -27.65
CA ASN A 115 -6.42 -14.23 -27.95
C ASN A 115 -5.52 -15.44 -28.24
N ASP A 116 -4.27 -15.17 -28.63
CA ASP A 116 -3.31 -16.20 -29.04
C ASP A 116 -2.51 -16.81 -27.87
N PHE A 117 -2.63 -16.24 -26.67
CA PHE A 117 -1.79 -16.59 -25.52
C PHE A 117 -2.48 -17.52 -24.52
N TYR A 118 -3.80 -17.36 -24.35
CA TYR A 118 -4.56 -18.11 -23.33
C TYR A 118 -5.80 -18.79 -23.93
N PRO A 119 -6.21 -19.93 -23.36
CA PRO A 119 -7.46 -20.58 -23.68
C PRO A 119 -8.68 -19.67 -23.44
N PHE A 120 -9.78 -19.96 -24.14
CA PHE A 120 -11.05 -19.28 -23.90
C PHE A 120 -11.66 -19.67 -22.55
N ASP A 121 -11.44 -20.91 -22.11
CA ASP A 121 -11.95 -21.44 -20.84
C ASP A 121 -11.03 -21.04 -19.67
N PRO A 122 -11.57 -20.90 -18.44
CA PRO A 122 -10.76 -20.55 -17.29
C PRO A 122 -9.68 -21.62 -17.00
N PRO A 123 -8.56 -21.22 -16.38
CA PRO A 123 -7.52 -22.17 -15.99
C PRO A 123 -8.05 -23.14 -14.91
N PRO A 124 -7.48 -24.35 -14.83
CA PRO A 124 -7.85 -25.32 -13.79
C PRO A 124 -7.42 -24.83 -12.40
N GLU A 125 -8.23 -25.13 -11.38
CA GLU A 125 -7.94 -24.85 -9.97
C GLU A 125 -6.96 -25.87 -9.34
N GLU A 126 -6.64 -26.95 -10.06
CA GLU A 126 -5.72 -27.98 -9.60
C GLU A 126 -4.29 -27.70 -10.09
N LYS A 127 -3.32 -28.04 -9.23
CA LYS A 127 -1.90 -27.90 -9.53
C LYS A 127 -1.52 -28.73 -10.77
N PRO A 128 -0.88 -28.12 -11.79
CA PRO A 128 -0.42 -28.86 -12.96
C PRO A 128 0.62 -29.93 -12.60
N GLU A 129 0.56 -31.08 -13.28
CA GLU A 129 1.56 -32.15 -13.14
C GLU A 129 2.98 -31.69 -13.55
N GLN A 130 3.06 -30.73 -14.47
CA GLN A 130 4.31 -30.14 -14.96
C GLN A 130 4.23 -28.62 -14.84
N LEU A 131 5.15 -28.05 -14.05
CA LEU A 131 5.29 -26.60 -13.91
C LEU A 131 6.10 -26.05 -15.08
N VAL A 132 5.52 -25.08 -15.79
CA VAL A 132 6.19 -24.36 -16.88
C VAL A 132 7.18 -23.36 -16.26
N ASN A 133 8.41 -23.30 -16.76
CA ASN A 133 9.40 -22.33 -16.29
C ASN A 133 9.19 -20.95 -16.94
N GLU A 134 8.02 -20.34 -16.72
CA GLU A 134 7.71 -18.98 -17.20
C GLU A 134 8.69 -17.94 -16.64
N HIS A 135 9.43 -18.27 -15.57
CA HIS A 135 10.37 -17.36 -14.92
C HIS A 135 11.56 -16.96 -15.81
N GLN A 136 11.81 -17.69 -16.90
CA GLN A 136 12.93 -17.41 -17.81
C GLN A 136 12.51 -17.24 -19.27
N VAL A 137 11.46 -17.94 -19.72
CA VAL A 137 11.00 -17.90 -21.10
C VAL A 137 9.48 -17.99 -21.09
N LEU A 138 8.81 -17.04 -21.76
CA LEU A 138 7.37 -17.11 -22.00
C LEU A 138 7.06 -18.12 -23.11
N ASP A 139 5.81 -18.59 -23.22
CA ASP A 139 5.40 -19.53 -24.28
C ASP A 139 5.62 -18.96 -25.69
N SER A 140 5.59 -17.64 -25.84
CA SER A 140 5.96 -16.93 -27.07
C SER A 140 7.45 -17.05 -27.45
N GLY A 141 8.28 -17.63 -26.57
CA GLY A 141 9.73 -17.76 -26.74
C GLY A 141 10.52 -16.52 -26.28
N LEU A 142 9.85 -15.47 -25.79
CA LEU A 142 10.52 -14.30 -25.25
C LEU A 142 11.30 -14.65 -23.98
N LYS A 143 12.60 -14.33 -23.98
CA LYS A 143 13.47 -14.54 -22.82
C LYS A 143 13.30 -13.39 -21.83
N LEU A 144 13.16 -13.76 -20.56
CA LEU A 144 13.00 -12.84 -19.45
C LEU A 144 14.30 -12.67 -18.67
N CYS A 145 14.42 -11.50 -18.05
CA CYS A 145 15.49 -11.18 -17.15
C CYS A 145 15.44 -12.11 -15.94
N ARG A 146 16.53 -12.85 -15.73
CA ARG A 146 16.67 -13.77 -14.59
C ARG A 146 16.47 -13.08 -13.24
N LEU A 147 16.74 -11.77 -13.11
CA LEU A 147 16.55 -11.08 -11.85
C LEU A 147 15.11 -10.59 -11.66
N CYS A 148 14.57 -9.85 -12.64
CA CYS A 148 13.35 -9.05 -12.47
C CYS A 148 12.13 -9.52 -13.27
N GLY A 149 12.27 -10.50 -14.17
CA GLY A 149 11.16 -10.96 -15.02
C GLY A 149 10.76 -10.03 -16.16
N CYS A 150 11.42 -8.88 -16.35
CA CYS A 150 11.20 -8.02 -17.52
C CYS A 150 11.94 -8.55 -18.76
N LEU A 151 11.67 -8.02 -19.95
CA LEU A 151 12.29 -8.48 -21.20
C LEU A 151 13.83 -8.57 -21.13
N GLY A 152 14.38 -9.77 -21.31
CA GLY A 152 15.79 -10.09 -21.21
C GLY A 152 16.48 -10.11 -22.57
N GLN A 153 17.19 -9.03 -22.91
CA GLN A 153 17.84 -8.89 -24.23
C GLN A 153 19.32 -9.26 -24.23
N LYS A 154 19.97 -9.31 -23.06
CA LYS A 154 21.42 -9.52 -22.93
C LYS A 154 21.70 -10.88 -22.29
N ALA A 155 22.27 -11.80 -23.05
CA ALA A 155 22.70 -13.09 -22.53
C ALA A 155 23.97 -12.97 -21.68
N CYS A 156 24.11 -13.79 -20.65
CA CYS A 156 25.37 -13.91 -19.92
C CYS A 156 26.48 -14.38 -20.87
N SER A 157 27.62 -13.71 -20.87
CA SER A 157 28.76 -14.03 -21.73
C SER A 157 29.49 -15.33 -21.36
N ARG A 158 29.16 -15.96 -20.23
CA ARG A 158 29.81 -17.19 -19.75
C ARG A 158 28.97 -18.44 -20.01
N CYS A 159 27.68 -18.40 -19.68
CA CYS A 159 26.78 -19.54 -19.86
C CYS A 159 25.86 -19.44 -21.08
N HIS A 160 25.58 -18.23 -21.56
CA HIS A 160 24.58 -17.93 -22.60
C HIS A 160 23.15 -18.46 -22.34
N SER A 161 22.90 -19.15 -21.22
CA SER A 161 21.62 -19.77 -20.87
C SER A 161 20.64 -18.78 -20.24
N VAL A 162 21.15 -17.82 -19.47
CA VAL A 162 20.31 -16.81 -18.78
C VAL A 162 20.44 -15.45 -19.45
N THR A 163 19.37 -14.67 -19.40
CA THR A 163 19.33 -13.32 -19.97
C THR A 163 19.02 -12.25 -18.92
N TYR A 164 19.39 -11.02 -19.22
CA TYR A 164 19.18 -9.84 -18.39
C TYR A 164 18.62 -8.70 -19.23
N CYS A 165 17.78 -7.90 -18.60
CA CYS A 165 17.28 -6.69 -19.25
C CYS A 165 18.37 -5.62 -19.32
N CYS A 166 19.23 -5.50 -18.30
CA CYS A 166 20.31 -4.51 -18.24
C CYS A 166 21.57 -5.01 -17.51
N LYS A 167 22.64 -4.21 -17.56
CA LYS A 167 23.94 -4.54 -16.95
C LYS A 167 23.86 -4.47 -15.42
N GLU A 168 23.05 -3.58 -14.89
CA GLU A 168 22.81 -3.37 -13.48
C GLU A 168 22.23 -4.65 -12.86
N HIS A 169 21.16 -5.20 -13.45
CA HIS A 169 20.55 -6.45 -12.99
C HIS A 169 21.50 -7.65 -13.10
N GLN A 170 22.26 -7.74 -14.20
CA GLN A 170 23.30 -8.77 -14.32
C GLN A 170 24.32 -8.66 -13.20
N THR A 171 24.76 -7.45 -12.84
CA THR A 171 25.76 -7.22 -11.80
C THR A 171 25.23 -7.58 -10.41
N ILE A 172 23.98 -7.21 -10.11
CA ILE A 172 23.31 -7.54 -8.84
C ILE A 172 23.17 -9.06 -8.71
N ASP A 173 22.60 -9.72 -9.72
CA ASP A 173 22.39 -11.17 -9.71
C ASP A 173 23.71 -11.94 -9.67
N TRP A 174 24.74 -11.49 -10.40
CA TRP A 174 26.07 -12.10 -10.39
C TRP A 174 26.69 -12.09 -8.98
N LYS A 175 26.57 -10.98 -8.25
CA LYS A 175 27.09 -10.88 -6.88
C LYS A 175 26.37 -11.79 -5.90
N ASN A 176 25.06 -11.94 -6.05
CA ASN A 176 24.22 -12.62 -5.07
C ASN A 176 24.07 -14.13 -5.33
N ARG A 177 23.85 -14.55 -6.59
CA ARG A 177 23.53 -15.96 -6.92
C ARG A 177 24.24 -16.49 -8.15
N HIS A 178 24.09 -15.83 -9.29
CA HIS A 178 24.46 -16.41 -10.57
C HIS A 178 25.94 -16.78 -10.66
N LYS A 179 26.86 -16.07 -10.00
CA LYS A 179 28.28 -16.46 -9.99
C LYS A 179 28.53 -17.90 -9.51
N LYS A 180 27.71 -18.39 -8.58
CA LYS A 180 27.79 -19.76 -8.04
C LYS A 180 27.09 -20.79 -8.95
N GLU A 181 26.03 -20.38 -9.64
CA GLU A 181 25.17 -21.26 -10.45
C GLU A 181 25.54 -21.26 -11.96
N CYS A 182 26.40 -20.34 -12.39
CA CYS A 182 26.79 -20.19 -13.80
C CYS A 182 27.47 -21.46 -14.32
N ASN A 183 26.93 -22.02 -15.41
CA ASN A 183 27.33 -23.30 -16.04
C ASN A 183 27.01 -24.54 -15.20
N ILE A 184 26.18 -24.43 -14.17
CA ILE A 184 25.65 -25.59 -13.46
C ILE A 184 24.28 -25.93 -14.06
N GLU A 185 24.18 -27.10 -14.70
CA GLU A 185 22.90 -27.70 -15.10
C GLU A 185 22.22 -28.29 -13.86
N SER A 186 21.76 -27.46 -12.92
CA SER A 186 20.98 -27.93 -11.78
C SER A 186 19.56 -27.39 -11.84
N SER A 187 18.63 -28.32 -12.03
CA SER A 187 17.17 -28.17 -11.97
C SER A 187 16.63 -27.75 -10.58
N GLN A 188 17.50 -27.32 -9.68
CA GLN A 188 17.18 -26.87 -8.33
C GLN A 188 17.81 -25.49 -8.14
N SER A 189 17.03 -24.44 -8.44
CA SER A 189 17.38 -23.09 -8.04
C SER A 189 17.27 -22.98 -6.53
N SER A 190 18.32 -22.49 -5.86
CA SER A 190 18.23 -22.17 -4.44
C SER A 190 17.14 -21.10 -4.22
N GLU A 191 16.10 -21.45 -3.46
CA GLU A 191 14.97 -20.60 -3.03
C GLU A 191 15.39 -19.54 -2.01
N GLU A 192 16.62 -19.05 -2.10
CA GLU A 192 16.98 -17.88 -1.32
C GLU A 192 16.04 -16.73 -1.73
N PRO A 193 15.71 -15.78 -0.85
CA PRO A 193 14.92 -14.60 -1.21
C PRO A 193 15.81 -13.56 -1.92
N SER A 194 15.30 -12.96 -3.00
CA SER A 194 16.07 -11.98 -3.76
C SER A 194 16.02 -10.66 -3.02
N SER A 195 17.17 -10.13 -2.58
CA SER A 195 17.21 -8.78 -1.98
C SER A 195 16.70 -7.69 -2.93
N PHE A 196 16.66 -7.97 -4.23
CA PHE A 196 16.16 -7.07 -5.24
C PHE A 196 14.64 -7.11 -5.41
N LEU A 197 14.00 -8.29 -5.36
CA LEU A 197 12.55 -8.40 -5.51
C LEU A 197 11.85 -8.08 -4.18
N PHE A 198 10.57 -7.74 -4.24
CA PHE A 198 9.72 -7.76 -3.04
C PHE A 198 9.30 -9.20 -2.76
N PRO A 199 9.01 -9.55 -1.48
CA PRO A 199 8.35 -10.80 -1.13
C PRO A 199 7.09 -11.00 -1.97
N GLU A 200 6.83 -12.25 -2.35
CA GLU A 200 5.78 -12.61 -3.29
C GLU A 200 4.56 -13.12 -2.55
N TRP A 201 3.40 -12.51 -2.80
CA TRP A 201 2.12 -12.80 -2.13
C TRP A 201 0.98 -12.76 -3.14
N GLU A 202 -0.07 -13.55 -2.92
CA GLU A 202 -1.34 -13.40 -3.64
C GLU A 202 -2.10 -12.19 -3.09
N LEU A 203 -2.78 -11.48 -3.99
CA LEU A 203 -3.67 -10.38 -3.63
C LEU A 203 -5.11 -10.86 -3.83
N VAL A 204 -5.68 -11.42 -2.76
CA VAL A 204 -7.08 -11.84 -2.71
C VAL A 204 -7.98 -10.63 -2.50
N THR A 205 -9.24 -10.73 -2.92
CA THR A 205 -10.14 -9.58 -2.90
C THR A 205 -11.52 -9.92 -2.38
N ASP A 206 -12.04 -9.07 -1.48
CA ASP A 206 -13.38 -9.19 -0.92
C ASP A 206 -14.18 -7.88 -1.09
N PRO A 207 -15.51 -7.95 -1.27
CA PRO A 207 -16.35 -6.75 -1.28
C PRO A 207 -16.25 -5.95 0.03
N ASP A 208 -16.25 -4.62 -0.07
CA ASP A 208 -16.40 -3.75 1.10
C ASP A 208 -17.85 -3.84 1.61
N GLU A 209 -18.06 -4.54 2.73
CA GLU A 209 -19.41 -4.74 3.31
C GLU A 209 -20.07 -3.44 3.80
N LEU A 210 -19.34 -2.32 3.84
CA LEU A 210 -19.89 -1.03 4.22
C LEU A 210 -20.49 -0.32 3.00
N PRO A 211 -21.81 -0.05 3.00
CA PRO A 211 -22.45 0.62 1.88
C PRO A 211 -21.87 2.03 1.72
N ALA A 212 -21.57 2.43 0.47
CA ALA A 212 -21.11 3.80 0.18
C ALA A 212 -22.17 4.90 0.47
N LYS A 213 -23.31 4.55 1.08
CA LYS A 213 -24.28 5.51 1.63
C LYS A 213 -23.73 6.33 2.81
N ASP A 214 -22.65 5.89 3.45
CA ASP A 214 -21.90 6.71 4.42
C ASP A 214 -21.10 7.85 3.75
N GLU A 215 -21.16 8.00 2.42
CA GLU A 215 -20.57 9.16 1.73
C GLU A 215 -21.39 10.45 1.85
N GLU A 216 -22.69 10.37 2.15
CA GLU A 216 -23.61 11.54 2.19
C GLU A 216 -24.31 11.78 3.55
N LEU A 217 -24.16 10.91 4.54
CA LEU A 217 -24.74 11.11 5.88
C LEU A 217 -23.74 11.74 6.85
N HIS A 218 -23.54 13.06 6.69
CA HIS A 218 -23.43 14.06 7.77
C HIS A 218 -23.35 15.49 7.19
N GLU A 219 -23.94 15.76 6.03
CA GLU A 219 -24.39 17.11 5.69
C GLU A 219 -25.83 17.28 6.20
N ALA A 220 -25.93 17.92 7.37
CA ALA A 220 -27.14 18.40 8.04
C ALA A 220 -28.18 17.34 8.48
N HIS A 221 -28.16 17.00 9.78
CA HIS A 221 -29.35 17.22 10.62
C HIS A 221 -28.91 17.46 12.08
N SER A 222 -29.35 18.62 12.54
CA SER A 222 -29.47 19.09 13.92
C SER A 222 -29.95 18.05 14.94
N LEU A 223 -29.57 18.30 16.20
CA LEU A 223 -30.10 17.88 17.53
C LEU A 223 -28.91 17.32 18.35
N ASP A 224 -28.49 17.92 19.47
CA ASP A 224 -29.34 18.32 20.58
C ASP A 224 -29.13 19.75 21.07
N GLN A 225 -30.19 20.53 20.91
CA GLN A 225 -30.46 21.78 21.58
C GLN A 225 -31.04 21.46 22.97
N GLU A 226 -30.33 20.69 23.79
CA GLU A 226 -30.81 20.32 25.14
C GLU A 226 -29.66 20.02 26.12
N SER A 227 -28.64 20.90 26.14
CA SER A 227 -27.79 21.04 27.33
C SER A 227 -27.22 22.44 27.51
N MET A 228 -27.93 23.47 27.04
CA MET A 228 -27.72 24.86 27.45
C MET A 228 -28.67 25.18 28.61
N ALA A 229 -28.43 24.53 29.75
CA ALA A 229 -29.01 24.93 31.02
C ALA A 229 -27.97 24.66 32.10
N CYS A 230 -26.96 25.53 32.15
CA CYS A 230 -26.22 25.96 33.34
C CYS A 230 -24.93 26.63 32.87
N LEU A 231 -24.94 27.97 32.82
CA LEU A 231 -23.92 28.87 33.36
C LEU A 231 -24.03 30.23 32.64
N ASN A 232 -24.90 31.07 33.18
CA ASN A 232 -24.65 32.51 33.15
C ASN A 232 -23.34 32.74 33.91
N ASN A 233 -22.29 33.18 33.22
CA ASN A 233 -21.49 34.34 33.62
C ASN A 233 -20.35 34.59 32.62
N GLY A 234 -20.56 35.61 31.78
CA GLY A 234 -19.57 36.57 31.32
C GLY A 234 -18.29 36.03 30.70
N LEU A 235 -18.29 35.94 29.37
CA LEU A 235 -17.23 36.28 28.41
C LEU A 235 -17.88 36.24 27.01
N GLU A 236 -17.41 37.04 26.05
CA GLU A 236 -18.09 37.22 24.76
C GLU A 236 -18.12 35.91 23.92
N ASP A 237 -19.32 35.32 23.82
CA ASP A 237 -19.58 34.01 23.22
C ASP A 237 -19.21 33.88 21.72
N SER A 238 -19.08 35.00 20.99
CA SER A 238 -18.88 34.93 19.54
C SER A 238 -17.47 34.49 19.12
N GLU A 239 -16.44 34.70 19.96
CA GLU A 239 -15.07 34.27 19.67
C GLU A 239 -14.81 32.83 20.13
N LEU A 240 -15.42 32.38 21.24
CA LEU A 240 -15.27 30.99 21.71
C LEU A 240 -16.03 29.97 20.85
N GLU A 241 -17.22 30.32 20.32
CA GLU A 241 -17.91 29.47 19.33
C GLU A 241 -17.10 29.36 18.04
N SER A 242 -16.43 30.44 17.62
CA SER A 242 -15.57 30.42 16.43
C SER A 242 -14.37 29.46 16.58
N MET A 243 -13.83 29.32 17.80
CA MET A 243 -12.70 28.45 18.11
C MET A 243 -13.09 26.99 18.31
N ALA A 244 -14.30 26.70 18.81
CA ALA A 244 -14.83 25.33 18.94
C ALA A 244 -15.29 24.75 17.58
N LEU A 245 -15.59 25.60 16.60
CA LEU A 245 -16.06 25.23 15.27
C LEU A 245 -14.94 25.02 14.23
N HIS A 246 -13.68 25.14 14.61
CA HIS A 246 -12.55 24.87 13.71
C HIS A 246 -12.08 23.41 13.80
N GLU A 247 -12.99 22.47 13.59
CA GLU A 247 -12.58 21.27 12.85
C GLU A 247 -12.07 21.78 11.49
N THR A 248 -10.75 21.83 11.32
CA THR A 248 -10.19 22.04 10.00
C THR A 248 -10.81 21.01 9.06
N GLN A 249 -11.16 21.41 7.84
CA GLN A 249 -11.70 20.48 6.83
C GLN A 249 -10.85 19.20 6.72
N ASP A 250 -9.54 19.35 6.94
CA ASP A 250 -8.57 18.28 7.01
C ASP A 250 -8.83 17.27 8.15
N SER A 251 -9.18 17.73 9.35
CA SER A 251 -9.55 16.87 10.49
C SER A 251 -10.75 15.99 10.14
N LYS A 252 -11.78 16.54 9.48
CA LYS A 252 -12.96 15.78 9.04
C LYS A 252 -12.60 14.70 8.03
N VAL A 253 -11.80 15.04 7.02
CA VAL A 253 -11.33 14.08 6.00
C VAL A 253 -10.52 12.97 6.67
N PHE A 254 -9.61 13.30 7.58
CA PHE A 254 -8.79 12.31 8.27
C PHE A 254 -9.61 11.40 9.20
N GLN A 255 -10.65 11.92 9.88
CA GLN A 255 -11.55 11.06 10.68
C GLN A 255 -12.36 10.12 9.80
N LYS A 256 -12.86 10.59 8.65
CA LYS A 256 -13.55 9.73 7.66
C LYS A 256 -12.62 8.62 7.15
N PHE A 257 -11.38 8.97 6.81
CA PHE A 257 -10.34 8.01 6.43
C PHE A 257 -10.13 6.95 7.54
N LYS A 258 -9.88 7.40 8.78
CA LYS A 258 -9.66 6.50 9.92
C LYS A 258 -10.84 5.58 10.20
N LYS A 259 -12.07 6.11 10.19
CA LYS A 259 -13.29 5.29 10.37
C LYS A 259 -13.37 4.22 9.31
N ARG A 260 -13.06 4.55 8.05
CA ARG A 260 -13.14 3.59 6.94
C ARG A 260 -12.05 2.51 7.03
N ILE A 261 -10.80 2.88 7.32
CA ILE A 261 -9.69 1.93 7.46
C ILE A 261 -9.83 1.06 8.71
N ALA A 262 -10.40 1.58 9.80
CA ALA A 262 -10.52 0.85 11.06
C ALA A 262 -11.37 -0.43 10.98
N ASN A 263 -12.24 -0.56 9.98
CA ASN A 263 -13.03 -1.78 9.79
C ASN A 263 -12.17 -2.90 9.23
N GLU A 264 -11.32 -2.58 8.23
CA GLU A 264 -10.43 -3.54 7.59
C GLU A 264 -8.99 -3.01 7.57
N PRO A 265 -8.29 -3.00 8.72
CA PRO A 265 -6.97 -2.39 8.83
C PRO A 265 -5.86 -3.13 8.07
N GLN A 266 -6.11 -4.39 7.68
CA GLN A 266 -5.18 -5.22 6.91
C GLN A 266 -5.32 -5.04 5.39
N GLN A 267 -6.26 -4.20 4.93
CA GLN A 267 -6.43 -3.94 3.50
C GLN A 267 -5.16 -3.30 2.91
N VAL A 268 -4.70 -3.81 1.78
CA VAL A 268 -3.54 -3.26 1.03
C VAL A 268 -3.95 -2.68 -0.33
N LEU A 269 -5.18 -2.94 -0.76
CA LEU A 269 -5.75 -2.43 -2.00
C LEU A 269 -7.22 -2.03 -1.79
N ARG A 270 -7.65 -0.95 -2.44
CA ARG A 270 -9.05 -0.62 -2.69
C ARG A 270 -9.26 -0.46 -4.18
N TYR A 271 -9.95 -1.41 -4.80
CA TYR A 271 -10.29 -1.38 -6.21
C TYR A 271 -11.69 -0.79 -6.41
N CYS A 272 -11.80 0.23 -7.25
CA CYS A 272 -13.09 0.77 -7.69
C CYS A 272 -12.90 1.54 -9.01
N LYS A 273 -13.18 0.88 -10.14
CA LYS A 273 -13.10 1.49 -11.46
C LYS A 273 -14.05 2.67 -11.56
N GLU A 274 -13.51 3.82 -11.96
CA GLU A 274 -14.22 5.11 -12.02
C GLU A 274 -14.80 5.55 -10.65
N GLY A 275 -14.28 5.02 -9.55
CA GLY A 275 -14.64 5.43 -8.19
C GLY A 275 -13.98 6.75 -7.77
N SER A 276 -13.79 6.93 -6.46
CA SER A 276 -13.06 8.06 -5.90
C SER A 276 -12.03 7.57 -4.87
N PRO A 277 -10.83 8.17 -4.82
CA PRO A 277 -9.85 7.83 -3.78
C PRO A 277 -10.39 8.13 -2.38
N LEU A 278 -10.02 7.28 -1.41
CA LEU A 278 -10.19 7.56 0.00
C LEU A 278 -9.03 8.46 0.46
N TRP A 279 -9.30 9.76 0.54
CA TRP A 279 -8.31 10.76 0.90
C TRP A 279 -7.99 10.76 2.41
N VAL A 280 -6.70 10.87 2.74
CA VAL A 280 -6.19 11.03 4.11
C VAL A 280 -6.28 12.50 4.58
N SER A 281 -6.23 13.43 3.63
CA SER A 281 -6.14 14.88 3.86
C SER A 281 -7.01 15.63 2.86
N ALA A 282 -7.54 16.78 3.26
CA ALA A 282 -8.22 17.71 2.35
C ALA A 282 -7.22 18.50 1.48
N GLU A 283 -5.94 18.50 1.86
CA GLU A 283 -4.87 19.18 1.13
C GLU A 283 -4.28 18.27 0.05
N HIS A 284 -3.73 18.88 -1.00
CA HIS A 284 -3.00 18.20 -2.08
C HIS A 284 -3.82 17.13 -2.85
N VAL A 285 -5.15 17.22 -2.79
CA VAL A 285 -6.04 16.48 -3.67
C VAL A 285 -5.84 17.00 -5.11
N PRO A 286 -5.38 16.16 -6.05
CA PRO A 286 -5.18 16.57 -7.44
C PRO A 286 -6.49 17.05 -8.05
N ARG A 287 -6.45 18.21 -8.70
CA ARG A 287 -7.56 18.71 -9.52
C ARG A 287 -7.54 18.03 -10.88
N GLU A 288 -8.63 18.11 -11.63
CA GLU A 288 -8.69 17.51 -12.97
C GLU A 288 -7.56 17.99 -13.88
N GLU A 289 -7.16 19.25 -13.78
CA GLU A 289 -6.06 19.85 -14.55
C GLU A 289 -4.66 19.32 -14.14
N ASP A 290 -4.53 18.78 -12.93
CA ASP A 290 -3.27 18.21 -12.43
C ASP A 290 -3.07 16.76 -12.95
N VAL A 291 -4.13 16.14 -13.48
CA VAL A 291 -4.10 14.78 -14.04
C VAL A 291 -3.94 14.86 -15.57
N PRO A 292 -2.80 14.40 -16.13
CA PRO A 292 -2.58 14.48 -17.56
C PRO A 292 -3.57 13.61 -18.33
N GLU A 293 -3.99 14.08 -19.50
CA GLU A 293 -4.84 13.30 -20.39
C GLU A 293 -4.15 12.00 -20.85
N CYS A 294 -4.95 11.07 -21.35
CA CYS A 294 -4.45 9.93 -22.09
C CYS A 294 -3.83 10.42 -23.41
N PRO A 295 -2.81 9.73 -23.98
CA PRO A 295 -2.27 10.06 -25.31
C PRO A 295 -3.33 10.12 -26.44
N CYS A 296 -4.50 9.50 -26.26
CA CYS A 296 -5.62 9.61 -27.20
C CYS A 296 -6.55 10.83 -26.96
N GLY A 297 -6.27 11.68 -25.97
CA GLY A 297 -7.09 12.84 -25.59
C GLY A 297 -8.23 12.54 -24.62
N ALA A 298 -8.42 11.29 -24.19
CA ALA A 298 -9.42 10.97 -23.18
C ALA A 298 -8.96 11.36 -21.77
N LYS A 299 -9.88 11.85 -20.93
CA LYS A 299 -9.62 12.06 -19.50
C LYS A 299 -9.30 10.73 -18.81
N ARG A 300 -8.36 10.76 -17.87
CA ARG A 300 -8.07 9.60 -17.02
C ARG A 300 -9.12 9.52 -15.91
N VAL A 301 -9.41 8.30 -15.48
CA VAL A 301 -10.36 8.00 -14.41
C VAL A 301 -9.62 7.29 -13.28
N PHE A 302 -10.15 7.42 -12.06
CA PHE A 302 -9.68 6.62 -10.94
C PHE A 302 -9.93 5.13 -11.20
N GLU A 303 -9.06 4.28 -10.67
CA GLU A 303 -9.10 2.84 -10.90
C GLU A 303 -8.96 2.06 -9.59
N PHE A 304 -7.88 2.32 -8.86
CA PHE A 304 -7.65 1.71 -7.56
C PHE A 304 -6.71 2.58 -6.72
N GLN A 305 -6.69 2.31 -5.42
CA GLN A 305 -5.80 2.88 -4.44
C GLN A 305 -5.02 1.75 -3.78
N VAL A 306 -3.70 1.92 -3.68
CA VAL A 306 -2.84 1.05 -2.87
C VAL A 306 -2.81 1.65 -1.48
N GLU A 307 -3.07 0.83 -0.47
CA GLU A 307 -3.00 1.22 0.92
C GLU A 307 -1.68 0.76 1.52
N ASP A 308 -1.22 1.49 2.51
CA ASP A 308 -0.14 1.01 3.37
C ASP A 308 -0.67 -0.12 4.25
N ASP A 309 0.04 -1.24 4.28
CA ASP A 309 -0.21 -2.32 5.23
C ASP A 309 -0.15 -1.77 6.67
N GLY A 310 -1.16 -2.05 7.48
CA GLY A 310 -1.26 -1.58 8.86
C GLY A 310 -0.09 -1.98 9.75
N ASP A 311 0.61 -3.09 9.44
CA ASP A 311 1.76 -3.59 10.18
C ASP A 311 3.09 -2.98 9.70
N THR A 312 3.22 -2.59 8.42
CA THR A 312 4.47 -2.08 7.85
C THR A 312 4.46 -0.58 7.50
N GLY A 313 3.28 0.02 7.41
CA GLY A 313 3.09 1.36 6.83
C GLY A 313 3.05 2.52 7.82
N ARG A 314 2.82 2.33 9.12
CA ARG A 314 2.59 3.49 10.00
C ARG A 314 3.00 3.35 11.46
N HIS A 315 4.26 3.10 11.80
CA HIS A 315 4.68 3.36 13.19
C HIS A 315 6.14 3.80 13.32
N ILE A 316 6.42 5.08 13.00
CA ILE A 316 7.65 5.75 13.49
C ILE A 316 7.63 5.95 15.01
N VAL A 317 6.45 5.79 15.63
CA VAL A 317 6.17 5.92 17.07
C VAL A 317 5.33 4.71 17.50
N GLY A 318 5.74 4.02 18.57
CA GLY A 318 5.14 2.74 18.99
C GLY A 318 5.93 1.53 18.48
N ARG A 319 5.22 0.43 18.19
CA ARG A 319 5.80 -0.77 17.55
C ARG A 319 6.40 -0.38 16.20
N GLY A 320 7.69 -0.62 15.95
CA GLY A 320 8.37 -0.16 14.73
C GLY A 320 9.09 1.19 14.89
N GLY A 321 8.95 1.85 16.04
CA GLY A 321 9.69 3.07 16.35
C GLY A 321 11.21 2.87 16.37
N TYR A 322 11.96 3.97 16.22
CA TYR A 322 13.42 3.92 16.32
C TYR A 322 13.85 3.62 17.76
N PRO A 323 14.75 2.65 17.97
CA PRO A 323 15.24 2.36 19.30
C PRO A 323 16.23 3.42 19.79
N ASN A 324 16.44 3.45 21.10
CA ASN A 324 17.51 4.21 21.73
C ASN A 324 18.91 3.59 21.46
N LEU A 325 19.96 4.19 22.03
CA LEU A 325 21.36 3.74 21.89
C LEU A 325 21.59 2.26 22.28
N LYS A 326 20.71 1.66 23.08
CA LYS A 326 20.81 0.26 23.50
C LYS A 326 19.96 -0.69 22.64
N GLY A 327 19.38 -0.22 21.55
CA GLY A 327 18.50 -1.03 20.71
C GLY A 327 17.11 -1.27 21.32
N VAL A 328 16.71 -0.46 22.30
CA VAL A 328 15.43 -0.60 23.00
C VAL A 328 14.44 0.46 22.51
N VAL A 329 13.24 0.03 22.12
CA VAL A 329 12.16 0.94 21.73
C VAL A 329 11.56 1.58 22.97
N GLU A 330 11.69 2.90 23.06
CA GLU A 330 11.14 3.74 24.13
C GLU A 330 10.25 4.79 23.49
N CYS A 331 8.98 4.78 23.88
CA CYS A 331 7.98 5.64 23.26
C CYS A 331 7.61 6.81 24.17
N ASP A 332 7.56 7.99 23.57
CA ASP A 332 7.01 9.20 24.17
C ASP A 332 5.69 9.55 23.50
N ALA A 333 4.68 9.93 24.29
CA ALA A 333 3.41 10.39 23.77
C ALA A 333 2.74 11.35 24.74
N ALA A 334 2.05 12.35 24.21
CA ALA A 334 1.27 13.30 25.00
C ALA A 334 -0.06 13.58 24.31
N ILE A 335 -1.08 13.86 25.12
CA ILE A 335 -2.39 14.29 24.66
C ILE A 335 -2.90 15.42 25.56
N MET A 336 -3.52 16.42 24.94
CA MET A 336 -4.13 17.54 25.61
C MET A 336 -5.53 17.76 25.04
N GLU A 337 -6.51 17.91 25.93
CA GLU A 337 -7.82 18.45 25.59
C GLU A 337 -7.79 19.97 25.77
N GLY A 338 -8.15 20.74 24.74
CA GLY A 338 -8.07 22.21 24.77
C GLY A 338 -8.90 22.84 25.91
N VAL A 339 -10.19 22.51 25.98
CA VAL A 339 -11.08 22.86 27.10
C VAL A 339 -11.69 21.55 27.61
N PRO A 340 -11.51 21.17 28.89
CA PRO A 340 -11.09 21.99 30.03
C PRO A 340 -9.58 22.02 30.33
N GLY A 341 -8.70 21.71 29.36
CA GLY A 341 -7.25 21.77 29.56
C GLY A 341 -6.64 20.51 30.18
N ARG A 342 -7.34 19.36 30.10
CA ARG A 342 -6.81 18.09 30.66
C ARG A 342 -5.61 17.63 29.84
N PHE A 343 -4.58 17.17 30.54
CA PHE A 343 -3.33 16.73 29.93
C PHE A 343 -2.93 15.36 30.46
N GLY A 344 -2.44 14.51 29.57
CA GLY A 344 -1.85 13.23 29.93
C GLY A 344 -0.71 12.89 29.00
N ALA A 345 0.36 12.35 29.56
CA ALA A 345 1.54 12.00 28.81
C ALA A 345 2.24 10.76 29.39
N VAL A 346 2.99 10.11 28.54
CA VAL A 346 3.94 9.05 28.87
C VAL A 346 5.28 9.36 28.23
N ALA A 347 6.36 9.03 28.92
CA ALA A 347 7.71 9.09 28.34
C ALA A 347 8.50 7.82 28.67
N ALA A 348 9.47 7.48 27.83
CA ALA A 348 10.29 6.27 27.95
C ALA A 348 9.46 4.98 28.15
N LEU A 349 8.24 4.92 27.60
CA LEU A 349 7.34 3.77 27.75
C LEU A 349 7.82 2.63 26.86
N ARG A 350 8.13 1.47 27.45
CA ARG A 350 8.56 0.28 26.71
C ARG A 350 7.44 -0.76 26.61
N GLY A 351 7.54 -1.62 25.61
CA GLY A 351 6.68 -2.80 25.45
C GLY A 351 5.23 -2.52 25.09
N ILE A 352 4.76 -1.27 25.08
CA ILE A 352 3.39 -0.93 24.70
C ILE A 352 3.36 -0.32 23.30
N ALA A 353 2.76 -1.05 22.35
CA ALA A 353 2.70 -0.64 20.94
C ALA A 353 1.93 0.68 20.71
N GLN A 354 1.03 1.06 21.63
CA GLN A 354 0.09 2.18 21.48
C GLN A 354 0.28 3.27 22.57
N PRO A 355 1.42 3.99 22.59
CA PRO A 355 1.78 4.93 23.66
C PRO A 355 0.77 6.08 23.84
N CYS A 356 0.17 6.59 22.74
CA CYS A 356 -0.84 7.65 22.80
C CYS A 356 -2.13 7.23 23.54
N ARG A 357 -2.49 5.94 23.50
CA ARG A 357 -3.65 5.44 24.26
C ARG A 357 -3.36 5.40 25.75
N VAL A 358 -2.12 5.07 26.13
CA VAL A 358 -1.69 5.15 27.53
C VAL A 358 -1.68 6.60 28.00
N ALA A 359 -1.13 7.53 27.21
CA ALA A 359 -1.17 8.97 27.51
C ALA A 359 -2.61 9.49 27.74
N ARG A 360 -3.57 9.04 26.91
CA ARG A 360 -4.99 9.32 27.12
C ARG A 360 -5.52 8.74 28.44
N LYS A 361 -5.11 7.53 28.81
CA LYS A 361 -5.51 6.95 30.09
C LYS A 361 -4.87 7.65 31.29
N VAL A 362 -3.66 8.19 31.15
CA VAL A 362 -3.05 9.08 32.16
C VAL A 362 -3.97 10.28 32.36
N MET A 363 -4.39 10.95 31.29
CA MET A 363 -5.33 12.07 31.35
C MET A 363 -6.69 11.71 31.99
N GLU A 364 -7.24 10.53 31.68
CA GLU A 364 -8.59 10.13 32.07
C GLU A 364 -8.68 9.48 33.46
N LYS A 365 -7.63 8.76 33.89
CA LYS A 365 -7.68 7.82 35.01
C LYS A 365 -6.56 8.01 36.03
N SER A 366 -5.52 8.78 35.72
CA SER A 366 -4.44 9.07 36.67
C SER A 366 -4.66 10.43 37.35
N PRO A 367 -4.28 10.57 38.64
CA PRO A 367 -4.17 11.89 39.26
C PRO A 367 -2.96 12.70 38.74
N HIS A 368 -2.09 12.10 37.93
CA HIS A 368 -0.88 12.71 37.38
C HIS A 368 -1.02 12.97 35.88
N SER A 369 -0.32 13.98 35.38
CA SER A 369 -0.37 14.35 33.95
C SER A 369 0.77 13.79 33.10
N LEU A 370 1.82 13.21 33.71
CA LEU A 370 2.93 12.56 33.02
C LEU A 370 3.42 11.37 33.84
N LEU A 371 3.52 10.20 33.20
CA LEU A 371 4.18 9.02 33.76
C LEU A 371 5.41 8.66 32.91
N VAL A 372 6.47 8.14 33.53
CA VAL A 372 7.74 7.89 32.81
C VAL A 372 8.28 6.49 33.13
N GLY A 373 8.81 5.81 32.13
CA GLY A 373 9.50 4.53 32.25
C GLY A 373 8.63 3.44 32.87
N GLU A 374 9.20 2.69 33.81
CA GLU A 374 8.54 1.56 34.49
C GLU A 374 7.21 1.95 35.16
N GLY A 375 7.09 3.20 35.64
CA GLY A 375 5.82 3.70 36.22
C GLY A 375 4.71 3.85 35.18
N ALA A 376 5.05 4.22 33.94
CA ALA A 376 4.10 4.27 32.84
C ALA A 376 3.74 2.85 32.35
N GLU A 377 4.68 1.92 32.37
CA GLU A 377 4.47 0.51 32.01
C GLU A 377 3.51 -0.17 32.98
N ALA A 378 3.75 -0.03 34.29
CA ALA A 378 2.89 -0.60 35.32
C ALA A 378 1.44 -0.07 35.22
N PHE A 379 1.28 1.24 35.00
CA PHE A 379 -0.03 1.85 34.79
C PHE A 379 -0.73 1.32 33.53
N ALA A 380 0.00 1.14 32.43
CA ALA A 380 -0.54 0.55 31.21
C ALA A 380 -1.01 -0.89 31.44
N GLN A 381 -0.21 -1.71 32.14
CA GLN A 381 -0.55 -3.10 32.45
C GLN A 381 -1.76 -3.21 33.37
N GLU A 382 -1.87 -2.35 34.39
CA GLU A 382 -3.04 -2.30 35.29
C GLU A 382 -4.35 -2.00 34.52
N LEU A 383 -4.25 -1.22 33.45
CA LEU A 383 -5.38 -0.90 32.57
C LEU A 383 -5.60 -1.92 31.44
N GLY A 384 -4.87 -3.03 31.44
CA GLY A 384 -5.04 -4.14 30.51
C GLY A 384 -4.36 -3.96 29.15
N PHE A 385 -3.39 -3.04 29.03
CA PHE A 385 -2.59 -2.96 27.81
C PHE A 385 -1.60 -4.12 27.73
N THR A 386 -1.52 -4.74 26.54
CA THR A 386 -0.57 -5.82 26.27
C THR A 386 0.86 -5.28 26.25
N SER A 387 1.72 -5.87 27.07
CA SER A 387 3.16 -5.65 27.06
C SER A 387 3.84 -6.69 26.17
N GLU A 388 4.62 -6.21 25.21
CA GLU A 388 5.31 -7.00 24.21
C GLU A 388 6.83 -7.00 24.47
N PRO A 389 7.52 -8.12 24.21
CA PRO A 389 8.98 -8.14 24.20
C PRO A 389 9.55 -7.11 23.21
N ASN A 390 10.72 -6.54 23.51
CA ASN A 390 11.38 -5.55 22.64
C ASN A 390 11.60 -6.06 21.20
N ALA A 391 11.83 -7.37 21.02
CA ALA A 391 11.95 -7.98 19.70
C ALA A 391 10.69 -7.81 18.84
N ASN A 392 9.50 -7.86 19.46
CA ASN A 392 8.22 -7.68 18.79
C ASN A 392 7.88 -6.19 18.60
N MET A 393 8.50 -5.32 19.40
CA MET A 393 8.39 -3.86 19.26
C MET A 393 9.27 -3.31 18.13
N LEU A 394 10.21 -4.08 17.59
CA LEU A 394 11.09 -3.68 16.50
C LEU A 394 10.58 -4.23 15.16
N SER A 395 10.64 -3.41 14.11
CA SER A 395 10.55 -3.92 12.74
C SER A 395 11.95 -4.27 12.21
N ASP A 396 12.03 -5.07 11.15
CA ASP A 396 13.29 -5.35 10.45
C ASP A 396 13.99 -4.05 10.00
N HIS A 397 13.21 -3.03 9.63
CA HIS A 397 13.71 -1.71 9.28
C HIS A 397 14.32 -0.98 10.49
N SER A 398 13.60 -0.92 11.62
CA SER A 398 14.06 -0.28 12.86
C SER A 398 15.31 -0.95 13.44
N ALA A 399 15.35 -2.29 13.38
CA ALA A 399 16.50 -3.09 13.80
C ALA A 399 17.72 -2.87 12.89
N THR A 400 17.52 -2.71 11.59
CA THR A 400 18.60 -2.45 10.62
C THR A 400 19.14 -1.03 10.74
N ALA A 401 18.29 -0.03 10.96
CA ALA A 401 18.71 1.37 11.16
C ALA A 401 19.65 1.54 12.36
N TYR A 402 19.46 0.75 13.42
CA TYR A 402 20.35 0.71 14.59
C TYR A 402 21.74 0.13 14.30
N ARG A 403 21.87 -0.83 13.37
CA ARG A 403 23.16 -1.48 13.05
C ARG A 403 24.15 -0.58 12.28
N VAL A 404 23.72 0.62 11.87
CA VAL A 404 24.49 1.55 11.02
C VAL A 404 24.96 2.80 11.81
N LEU A 405 24.59 2.93 13.08
CA LEU A 405 25.12 3.92 14.03
C LEU A 405 26.17 3.27 14.93
#